data_AF-A0A1Q3THA5-F1
#
_entry.id   AF-A0A1Q3THA5-F1
#
_cell.length_a   1.000
_cell.length_b   1.000
_cell.length_c   1.000
_cell.angle_alpha   90.00
_cell.angle_beta   90.00
_cell.angle_gamma   90.00
#
_symmetry.space_group_name_H-M   'P 1'
#
loop_
_entity.id
_entity.type
_entity.pdbx_description
1 polymer ?
#
loop_
_entity_poly.entity_id
_entity_poly.type
_entity_poly.pdbx_seq_one_letter_code
_entity_poly.pdbx_strand_id
1 'polypeptide(L)'
;MKKIGLFLAFMVAGAIMVNAQGGGGGFRQRTVEERVKAVHEKIDSAFKLDAAKLTQVDKAFTTYYQSQDKVRAELMSGGERPDRETMMAKLAPITEARDKELKGILTEEQFKKFKDEIEPAMMPRRGGGGNRQ
;
A
#
# COMPACT_ATOMS: atom_id res chain seq x y z
N MET A 1 -54.56 -20.39 33.72
CA MET A 1 -55.12 -20.44 32.35
C MET A 1 -54.06 -19.87 31.41
N LYS A 2 -53.28 -20.73 30.74
CA LYS A 2 -53.38 -21.09 29.30
C LYS A 2 -53.23 -19.90 28.33
N LYS A 3 -52.04 -19.88 27.68
CA LYS A 3 -51.71 -19.43 26.30
C LYS A 3 -51.84 -17.91 26.06
N ILE A 4 -50.80 -17.19 25.64
CA ILE A 4 -50.31 -16.95 24.27
C ILE A 4 -49.13 -15.96 24.49
N GLY A 5 -47.87 -16.16 24.10
CA GLY A 5 -47.36 -16.45 22.76
C GLY A 5 -47.15 -15.17 21.95
N LEU A 6 -45.99 -14.49 22.07
CA LEU A 6 -45.33 -13.84 20.92
C LEU A 6 -43.93 -13.30 21.31
N PHE A 7 -42.91 -13.90 20.73
CA PHE A 7 -41.58 -13.30 20.57
C PHE A 7 -41.69 -12.13 19.59
N LEU A 8 -41.32 -10.92 20.01
CA LEU A 8 -41.17 -9.77 19.11
C LEU A 8 -39.75 -9.22 19.29
N ALA A 9 -38.93 -9.58 18.30
CA ALA A 9 -37.63 -9.00 18.05
C ALA A 9 -37.77 -7.53 17.62
N PHE A 10 -36.64 -6.82 17.72
CA PHE A 10 -36.38 -5.45 17.23
C PHE A 10 -36.97 -4.29 18.06
N MET A 11 -36.12 -3.74 18.94
CA MET A 11 -35.88 -2.31 18.87
C MET A 11 -34.43 -1.97 19.22
N VAL A 12 -33.76 -1.49 18.19
CA VAL A 12 -32.44 -0.84 18.18
C VAL A 12 -32.55 0.47 18.96
N ALA A 13 -31.67 0.68 19.94
CA ALA A 13 -31.29 2.03 20.38
C ALA A 13 -29.97 2.02 21.16
N GLY A 14 -28.98 2.75 20.65
CA GLY A 14 -28.13 3.57 21.49
C GLY A 14 -26.75 3.04 21.87
N ALA A 15 -25.78 3.20 20.97
CA ALA A 15 -24.52 3.91 21.25
C ALA A 15 -23.72 4.05 19.95
N ILE A 16 -24.04 5.10 19.19
CA ILE A 16 -23.23 5.56 18.07
C ILE A 16 -21.96 6.17 18.68
N MET A 17 -20.89 5.38 18.81
CA MET A 17 -19.55 5.96 18.93
C MET A 17 -19.17 6.51 17.56
N VAL A 18 -19.13 7.84 17.50
CA VAL A 18 -18.62 8.65 16.41
C VAL A 18 -17.21 8.18 16.02
N ASN A 19 -17.12 7.46 14.91
CA ASN A 19 -15.96 7.53 14.03
C ASN A 19 -16.46 8.09 12.70
N ALA A 20 -16.28 9.39 12.53
CA ALA A 20 -16.40 10.03 11.24
C ALA A 20 -15.21 9.59 10.35
N GLN A 21 -15.25 8.36 9.86
CA GLN A 21 -14.66 7.98 8.59
C GLN A 21 -15.81 7.34 7.81
N GLY A 22 -16.13 7.97 6.67
CA GLY A 22 -17.28 7.65 5.84
C GLY A 22 -17.46 6.15 5.64
N GLY A 23 -18.72 5.72 5.71
CA GLY A 23 -19.11 4.33 5.68
C GLY A 23 -18.62 3.56 4.46
N GLY A 24 -18.40 2.26 4.67
CA GLY A 24 -18.11 1.28 3.63
C GLY A 24 -16.72 0.70 3.74
N GLY A 25 -16.53 -0.31 4.62
CA GLY A 25 -15.42 -1.27 4.66
C GLY A 25 -14.13 -0.87 3.92
N GLY A 26 -13.49 0.22 4.34
CA GLY A 26 -12.38 0.83 3.61
C GLY A 26 -11.04 0.25 4.03
N PHE A 27 -10.26 -0.24 3.06
CA PHE A 27 -8.85 -0.51 3.26
C PHE A 27 -8.16 0.78 3.72
N ARG A 28 -7.68 0.81 4.96
CA ARG A 28 -6.89 1.93 5.49
C ARG A 28 -5.67 2.12 4.58
N GLN A 29 -5.51 3.30 3.98
CA GLN A 29 -4.32 3.60 3.20
C GLN A 29 -3.12 3.61 4.16
N ARG A 30 -2.12 2.77 3.87
CA ARG A 30 -0.90 2.71 4.69
C ARG A 30 -0.13 4.02 4.64
N THR A 31 0.47 4.42 5.76
CA THR A 31 1.35 5.60 5.82
C THR A 31 2.66 5.34 5.06
N VAL A 32 3.41 6.39 4.73
CA VAL A 32 4.75 6.25 4.14
C VAL A 32 5.65 5.41 5.04
N GLU A 33 5.64 5.69 6.35
CA GLU A 33 6.44 4.98 7.34
C GLU A 33 6.13 3.49 7.39
N GLU A 34 4.85 3.12 7.41
CA GLU A 34 4.42 1.71 7.39
C GLU A 34 4.86 0.99 6.11
N ARG A 35 4.81 1.69 4.97
CA ARG A 35 5.25 1.15 3.67
C ARG A 35 6.77 0.97 3.64
N VAL A 36 7.53 1.95 4.13
CA VAL A 36 9.00 1.87 4.23
C VAL A 36 9.40 0.73 5.15
N LYS A 37 8.77 0.60 6.33
CA LYS A 37 9.03 -0.49 7.26
C LYS A 37 8.83 -1.87 6.62
N ALA A 38 7.74 -2.07 5.86
CA ALA A 38 7.50 -3.31 5.15
C ALA A 38 8.57 -3.61 4.08
N VAL A 39 9.12 -2.57 3.46
CA VAL A 39 10.24 -2.71 2.51
C VAL A 39 11.52 -3.06 3.23
N HIS A 40 11.83 -2.36 4.32
CA HIS A 40 12.97 -2.61 5.19
C HIS A 40 13.03 -4.08 5.60
N GLU A 41 11.94 -4.60 6.17
CA GLU A 41 11.85 -5.99 6.62
C GLU A 41 12.10 -7.00 5.49
N LYS A 42 11.54 -6.74 4.30
CA LYS A 42 11.75 -7.62 3.14
C LYS A 42 13.17 -7.58 2.59
N ILE A 43 13.76 -6.40 2.50
CA ILE A 43 15.13 -6.23 1.99
C ILE A 43 16.15 -6.77 2.99
N ASP A 44 15.98 -6.50 4.28
CA ASP A 44 16.83 -7.08 5.32
C ASP A 44 16.71 -8.62 5.35
N SER A 45 15.49 -9.16 5.25
CA SER A 45 15.30 -10.61 5.19
C SER A 45 15.95 -11.25 3.96
N ALA A 46 15.99 -10.55 2.82
CA ALA A 46 16.49 -11.10 1.57
C ALA A 46 18.02 -11.01 1.44
N PHE A 47 18.61 -9.91 1.92
CA PHE A 47 20.00 -9.57 1.63
C PHE A 47 20.87 -9.40 2.87
N LYS A 48 20.28 -9.23 4.06
CA LYS A 48 21.01 -9.01 5.32
C LYS A 48 22.08 -7.94 5.18
N LEU A 49 21.66 -6.79 4.63
CA LEU A 49 22.54 -5.64 4.43
C LEU A 49 23.00 -5.07 5.77
N ASP A 50 24.13 -4.36 5.77
CA ASP A 50 24.52 -3.58 6.94
C ASP A 50 23.53 -2.44 7.21
N ALA A 51 23.49 -1.98 8.46
CA ALA A 51 22.53 -0.97 8.92
C ALA A 51 22.64 0.36 8.17
N ALA A 52 23.84 0.73 7.69
CA ALA A 52 24.02 1.96 6.95
C ALA A 52 23.38 1.86 5.56
N LYS A 53 23.55 0.74 4.86
CA LYS A 53 22.87 0.47 3.59
C LYS A 53 21.36 0.36 3.76
N LEU A 54 20.86 -0.29 4.80
CA LEU A 54 19.42 -0.33 5.09
C LEU A 54 18.84 1.08 5.30
N THR A 55 19.56 1.95 6.00
CA THR A 55 19.14 3.35 6.18
C THR A 55 19.07 4.10 4.84
N GLN A 56 20.00 3.83 3.92
CA GLN A 56 19.96 4.40 2.57
C GLN A 56 18.79 3.87 1.75
N VAL A 57 18.48 2.57 1.85
CA VAL A 57 17.29 1.96 1.25
C VAL A 57 16.02 2.63 1.78
N ASP A 58 15.90 2.80 3.10
CA ASP A 58 14.73 3.44 3.72
C ASP A 58 14.53 4.86 3.22
N LYS A 59 15.62 5.62 3.06
CA LYS A 59 15.58 6.97 2.50
C LYS A 59 15.11 6.98 1.05
N ALA A 60 15.60 6.06 0.22
CA ALA A 60 15.18 5.92 -1.17
C ALA A 60 13.68 5.62 -1.28
N PHE A 61 13.17 4.69 -0.46
CA PHE A 61 11.75 4.33 -0.46
C PHE A 61 10.86 5.39 0.19
N THR A 62 11.34 6.13 1.18
CA THR A 62 10.62 7.28 1.75
C THR A 62 10.36 8.32 0.65
N THR A 63 11.41 8.68 -0.09
CA THR A 63 11.33 9.65 -1.20
C THR A 63 10.40 9.15 -2.31
N TYR A 64 10.53 7.87 -2.67
CA TYR A 64 9.67 7.20 -3.64
C TYR A 64 8.18 7.30 -3.25
N TYR A 65 7.83 6.89 -2.03
CA TYR A 65 6.42 6.85 -1.60
C TYR A 65 5.81 8.24 -1.41
N GLN A 66 6.57 9.21 -0.89
CA GLN A 66 6.13 10.60 -0.86
C GLN A 66 5.82 11.14 -2.27
N SER A 67 6.67 10.82 -3.25
CA SER A 67 6.49 11.24 -4.63
C SER A 67 5.30 10.53 -5.29
N GLN A 68 5.10 9.25 -5.02
CA GLN A 68 3.89 8.53 -5.48
C GLN A 68 2.62 9.13 -4.90
N ASP A 69 2.62 9.47 -3.62
CA ASP A 69 1.43 10.00 -2.96
C ASP A 69 1.10 11.41 -3.48
N LYS A 70 2.11 12.23 -3.82
CA LYS A 70 1.93 13.50 -4.55
C LYS A 70 1.29 13.30 -5.92
N VAL A 71 1.83 12.40 -6.74
CA VAL A 71 1.25 12.07 -8.06
C VAL A 71 -0.19 11.60 -7.93
N ARG A 72 -0.48 10.73 -6.95
CA ARG A 72 -1.84 10.26 -6.70
C ARG A 72 -2.76 11.41 -6.30
N ALA A 73 -2.31 12.30 -5.41
CA ALA A 73 -3.10 13.46 -4.98
C ALA A 73 -3.40 14.41 -6.15
N GLU A 74 -2.40 14.73 -6.98
CA GLU A 74 -2.56 15.54 -8.20
C GLU A 74 -3.61 14.93 -9.12
N LEU A 75 -3.51 13.63 -9.41
CA LEU A 75 -4.43 12.95 -10.32
C LEU A 75 -5.86 12.86 -9.77
N MET A 76 -6.02 12.65 -8.46
CA MET A 76 -7.33 12.60 -7.82
C MET A 76 -7.98 13.99 -7.69
N SER A 77 -7.19 15.07 -7.71
CA SER A 77 -7.70 16.45 -7.65
C SER A 77 -8.36 16.92 -8.95
N GLY A 78 -8.10 16.24 -10.08
CA GLY A 78 -8.62 16.61 -11.39
C GLY A 78 -10.08 16.21 -11.66
N GLY A 79 -10.78 15.60 -10.69
CA GLY A 79 -12.20 15.24 -10.80
C GLY A 79 -12.48 13.98 -11.65
N GLU A 80 -11.56 13.57 -12.51
CA GLU A 80 -11.64 12.34 -13.30
C GLU A 80 -10.74 11.24 -12.73
N ARG A 81 -11.15 9.98 -12.91
CA ARG A 81 -10.28 8.85 -12.57
C ARG A 81 -9.11 8.85 -13.57
N PRO A 82 -7.85 8.93 -13.10
CA PRO A 82 -6.70 8.90 -14.00
C PRO A 82 -6.69 7.61 -14.80
N ASP A 83 -6.48 7.73 -16.11
CA ASP A 83 -6.25 6.58 -16.95
C ASP A 83 -4.95 5.87 -16.54
N ARG A 84 -4.87 4.57 -16.85
CA ARG A 84 -3.74 3.74 -16.44
C ARG A 84 -2.43 4.19 -17.10
N GLU A 85 -2.48 4.71 -18.31
CA GLU A 85 -1.30 5.12 -19.07
C GLU A 85 -0.69 6.37 -18.45
N THR A 86 -1.49 7.40 -18.16
CA THR A 86 -1.06 8.61 -17.46
C THR A 86 -0.48 8.29 -16.08
N MET A 87 -1.12 7.38 -15.34
CA MET A 87 -0.59 6.96 -14.03
C MET A 87 0.78 6.28 -14.19
N MET A 88 0.94 5.38 -15.16
CA MET A 88 2.23 4.74 -15.43
C MET A 88 3.29 5.76 -15.88
N ALA A 89 2.93 6.68 -16.79
CA ALA A 89 3.83 7.71 -17.30
C ALA A 89 4.34 8.63 -16.18
N LYS A 90 3.48 9.03 -15.24
CA LYS A 90 3.89 9.85 -14.08
C LYS A 90 4.69 9.07 -13.04
N LEU A 91 4.42 7.78 -12.87
CA LEU A 91 5.12 6.95 -11.88
C LEU A 91 6.45 6.37 -12.37
N ALA A 92 6.63 6.21 -13.69
CA ALA A 92 7.84 5.71 -14.31
C ALA A 92 9.10 6.47 -13.88
N PRO A 93 9.21 7.81 -14.01
CA PRO A 93 10.42 8.53 -13.63
C PRO A 93 10.73 8.44 -12.13
N ILE A 94 9.70 8.38 -11.28
CA ILE A 94 9.85 8.23 -9.82
C ILE A 94 10.38 6.83 -9.47
N THR A 95 9.91 5.82 -10.20
CA THR A 95 10.37 4.43 -10.08
C THR A 95 11.82 4.28 -10.52
N GLU A 96 12.17 4.87 -11.67
CA GLU A 96 13.53 4.89 -12.20
C GLU A 96 14.52 5.61 -11.29
N ALA A 97 14.12 6.74 -10.68
CA ALA A 97 14.94 7.46 -9.72
C ALA A 97 15.29 6.58 -8.51
N ARG A 98 14.29 5.91 -7.92
CA ARG A 98 14.50 4.96 -6.82
C ARG A 98 15.36 3.77 -7.24
N ASP A 99 15.16 3.23 -8.44
CA ASP A 99 15.97 2.12 -8.97
C ASP A 99 17.43 2.54 -9.15
N LYS A 100 17.69 3.77 -9.61
CA LYS A 100 19.04 4.32 -9.72
C LYS A 100 19.73 4.45 -8.36
N GLU A 101 19.01 4.90 -7.33
CA GLU A 101 19.53 4.94 -5.96
C GLU A 101 19.84 3.52 -5.45
N LEU A 102 18.93 2.57 -5.65
CA LEU A 102 19.12 1.18 -5.22
C LEU A 102 20.32 0.51 -5.89
N LYS A 103 20.60 0.78 -7.18
CA LYS A 103 21.80 0.27 -7.86
C LYS A 103 23.11 0.77 -7.25
N GLY A 104 23.09 1.92 -6.57
CA GLY A 104 24.25 2.44 -5.85
C GLY A 104 24.44 1.82 -4.45
N ILE A 105 23.39 1.17 -3.92
CA ILE A 105 23.38 0.61 -2.56
C ILE A 105 23.55 -0.91 -2.59
N LEU A 106 22.86 -1.56 -3.53
CA LEU A 106 22.83 -3.01 -3.71
C LEU A 106 23.91 -3.45 -4.71
N THR A 107 24.37 -4.70 -4.61
CA THR A 107 25.15 -5.31 -5.69
C THR A 107 24.26 -5.56 -6.91
N GLU A 108 24.86 -5.79 -8.07
CA GLU A 108 24.10 -6.10 -9.30
C GLU A 108 23.19 -7.32 -9.13
N GLU A 109 23.69 -8.38 -8.48
CA GLU A 109 22.92 -9.60 -8.21
C GLU A 109 21.75 -9.34 -7.24
N GLN A 110 21.98 -8.56 -6.18
CA GLN A 110 20.94 -8.16 -5.24
C GLN A 110 19.89 -7.28 -5.92
N PHE A 111 20.31 -6.33 -6.74
CA PHE A 111 19.39 -5.47 -7.50
C PHE A 111 18.56 -6.29 -8.49
N LYS A 112 19.17 -7.25 -9.20
CA LYS A 112 18.44 -8.16 -10.08
C LYS A 112 17.40 -8.97 -9.31
N LYS A 113 17.77 -9.60 -8.20
CA LYS A 113 16.83 -10.33 -7.34
C LYS A 113 15.72 -9.42 -6.79
N PHE A 114 16.05 -8.17 -6.48
CA PHE A 114 15.07 -7.19 -6.06
C PHE A 114 14.01 -6.96 -7.15
N LYS A 115 14.42 -6.74 -8.40
CA LYS A 115 13.51 -6.51 -9.53
C LYS A 115 12.69 -7.73 -9.90
N ASP A 116 13.30 -8.91 -9.86
CA ASP A 116 12.69 -10.14 -10.35
C ASP A 116 11.73 -10.77 -9.32
N GLU A 117 12.04 -10.66 -8.03
CA GLU A 117 11.31 -11.39 -6.98
C GLU A 117 10.68 -10.48 -5.93
N ILE A 118 11.45 -9.53 -5.39
CA ILE A 118 11.06 -8.79 -4.18
C ILE A 118 10.02 -7.71 -4.51
N GLU A 119 10.30 -6.87 -5.51
CA GLU A 119 9.42 -5.77 -5.92
C GLU A 119 8.04 -6.29 -6.40
N PRO A 120 7.96 -7.30 -7.28
CA PRO A 120 6.67 -7.88 -7.67
C PRO A 120 5.88 -8.42 -6.47
N ALA A 121 6.55 -9.02 -5.49
CA ALA A 121 5.92 -9.53 -4.28
C ALA A 121 5.48 -8.43 -3.30
N MET A 122 5.92 -7.18 -3.46
CA MET A 122 5.51 -6.02 -2.68
C MET A 122 4.26 -5.33 -3.24
N MET A 123 3.98 -5.48 -4.53
CA MET A 123 2.77 -4.90 -5.11
C MET A 123 1.52 -5.56 -4.51
N PRO A 124 0.47 -4.77 -4.20
CA PRO A 124 -0.83 -5.34 -3.86
C PRO A 124 -1.23 -6.25 -5.02
N ARG A 125 -1.41 -7.55 -4.76
CA ARG A 125 -2.01 -8.45 -5.72
C ARG A 125 -3.34 -7.83 -6.11
N ARG A 126 -3.44 -7.32 -7.34
CA ARG A 126 -4.71 -6.84 -7.91
C ARG A 126 -5.73 -7.93 -7.62
N GLY A 127 -6.80 -7.55 -6.92
CA GLY A 127 -7.66 -8.47 -6.19
C GLY A 127 -7.89 -9.79 -6.93
N GLY A 128 -7.69 -10.89 -6.22
CA GLY A 128 -8.42 -12.13 -6.47
C GLY A 128 -9.91 -11.88 -6.20
N GLY A 129 -10.53 -11.04 -7.02
CA GLY A 129 -11.96 -10.94 -7.23
C GLY A 129 -12.30 -11.78 -8.45
N GLY A 130 -12.08 -13.08 -8.33
CA GLY A 130 -12.41 -14.08 -9.34
C GLY A 130 -12.84 -15.35 -8.62
N ASN A 131 -14.09 -15.74 -8.84
CA ASN A 131 -14.72 -17.00 -8.42
C ASN A 131 -14.88 -17.23 -6.90
N ARG A 132 -15.99 -16.76 -6.36
CA ARG A 132 -16.84 -17.63 -5.55
C ARG A 132 -18.09 -17.90 -6.38
N GLN A 133 -18.12 -19.08 -7.00
CA GLN A 133 -19.34 -19.70 -7.51
C GLN A 133 -20.29 -19.98 -6.35
#